data_AF-A0A7X1LJI9-F1
#
_entry.id   AF-A0A7X1LJI9-F1
#
_cell.length_a   1.000
_cell.length_b   1.000
_cell.length_c   1.000
_cell.angle_alpha   90.00
_cell.angle_beta   90.00
_cell.angle_gamma   90.00
#
_symmetry.space_group_name_H-M   'P 1'
#
loop_
_entity.id
_entity.type
_entity.pdbx_description
1 polymer ?
#
loop_
_entity_poly.entity_id
_entity_poly.type
_entity_poly.pdbx_seq_one_letter_code
_entity_poly.pdbx_strand_id
1 'polypeptide(L)'
;MSMTVAGAKIALEGVIAKTEKSIEREVSYLKELADDKATLSHIEQLQADGEPLPAENPYGSYSEWRDQVEKEIKTGQNSLDRIEIEKAELMAFNYFMENAPEA
;
A
#
# COMPACT_ATOMS: atom_id res chain seq x y z
N MET A 1 5.49 33.99 -8.60
CA MET A 1 6.22 34.33 -7.36
C MET A 1 7.17 33.18 -7.06
N SER A 2 8.41 33.47 -6.68
CA SER A 2 9.36 32.43 -6.24
C SER A 2 8.90 31.85 -4.89
N MET A 3 9.04 30.55 -4.68
CA MET A 3 8.77 29.91 -3.39
C MET A 3 9.80 30.39 -2.35
N THR A 4 9.36 30.83 -1.18
CA THR A 4 10.25 31.18 -0.05
C THR A 4 10.44 29.97 0.87
N VAL A 5 11.50 29.96 1.69
CA VAL A 5 11.71 28.90 2.69
C VAL A 5 10.53 28.82 3.67
N ALA A 6 10.04 29.96 4.16
CA ALA A 6 8.87 29.99 5.04
C ALA A 6 7.60 29.41 4.37
N GLY A 7 7.36 29.74 3.10
CA GLY A 7 6.25 29.18 2.33
C GLY A 7 6.39 27.67 2.11
N ALA A 8 7.60 27.20 1.85
CA ALA A 8 7.89 25.77 1.71
C ALA A 8 7.65 25.01 3.03
N LYS A 9 8.10 25.54 4.18
CA LYS A 9 7.88 24.90 5.49
C LYS A 9 6.38 24.73 5.80
N ILE A 10 5.57 25.77 5.58
CA ILE A 10 4.11 25.71 5.75
C ILE A 10 3.47 24.65 4.85
N ALA A 11 3.90 24.57 3.59
CA ALA A 11 3.38 23.55 2.68
C ALA A 11 3.77 22.13 3.12
N LEU A 12 5.01 21.94 3.58
CA LEU A 12 5.54 20.64 3.98
C LEU A 12 4.93 20.10 5.28
N GLU A 13 4.55 20.94 6.25
CA GLU A 13 3.83 20.49 7.46
C GLU A 13 2.57 19.68 7.11
N GLY A 14 1.79 20.17 6.15
CA GLY A 14 0.58 19.48 5.68
C GLY A 14 0.86 18.21 4.87
N VAL A 15 2.02 18.13 4.21
CA VAL A 15 2.46 16.93 3.48
C VAL A 15 2.95 15.87 4.46
N ILE A 16 3.85 16.23 5.37
CA ILE A 16 4.39 15.37 6.44
C ILE A 16 3.26 14.67 7.19
N ALA A 17 2.27 15.41 7.68
CA ALA A 17 1.15 14.83 8.44
C ALA A 17 0.29 13.84 7.63
N LYS A 18 0.24 13.98 6.30
CA LYS A 18 -0.46 13.01 5.42
C LYS A 18 0.41 11.79 5.15
N THR A 19 1.70 11.99 4.93
CA THR A 19 2.69 10.94 4.69
C THR A 19 2.80 10.02 5.92
N GLU A 20 2.87 10.57 7.13
CA GLU A 20 2.87 9.78 8.37
C GLU A 20 1.62 8.88 8.49
N LYS A 21 0.43 9.42 8.23
CA LYS A 21 -0.83 8.63 8.24
C LYS A 21 -0.89 7.56 7.17
N SER A 22 -0.21 7.75 6.04
CA SER A 22 -0.11 6.73 5.00
C SER A 22 0.81 5.59 5.45
N ILE A 23 1.97 5.93 6.02
CA ILE A 23 2.93 4.98 6.60
C ILE A 23 2.31 4.16 7.74
N GLU A 24 1.47 4.76 8.59
CA GLU A 24 0.75 4.05 9.67
C GLU A 24 -0.10 2.87 9.15
N ARG A 25 -0.52 2.89 7.88
CA ARG A 25 -1.34 1.83 7.26
C ARG A 25 -0.52 0.65 6.74
N GLU A 26 0.82 0.74 6.75
CA GLU A 26 1.72 -0.29 6.25
C GLU A 26 1.41 -1.66 6.85
N VAL A 27 1.20 -1.72 8.17
CA VAL A 27 0.91 -2.97 8.87
C VAL A 27 -0.40 -3.61 8.40
N SER A 28 -1.41 -2.80 8.05
CA SER A 28 -2.67 -3.32 7.50
C SER A 28 -2.45 -3.92 6.12
N TYR A 29 -1.72 -3.23 5.24
CA TYR A 29 -1.38 -3.75 3.91
C TYR A 29 -0.54 -5.03 3.97
N LEU A 30 0.39 -5.14 4.93
CA LEU A 30 1.17 -6.36 5.14
C LEU A 30 0.29 -7.55 5.57
N LYS A 31 -0.72 -7.31 6.42
CA LYS A 31 -1.68 -8.33 6.84
C LYS A 31 -2.56 -8.77 5.67
N GLU A 32 -3.17 -7.81 4.98
CA GLU A 32 -4.00 -8.07 3.80
C GLU A 32 -3.21 -8.86 2.74
N LEU A 33 -1.98 -8.46 2.44
CA LEU A 33 -1.13 -9.20 1.49
C LEU A 33 -0.83 -10.63 1.93
N ALA A 34 -0.68 -10.89 3.23
CA ALA A 34 -0.48 -12.23 3.75
C ALA A 34 -1.76 -13.08 3.63
N ASP A 35 -2.91 -12.50 3.95
CA ASP A 35 -4.22 -13.13 3.86
C ASP A 35 -4.61 -13.44 2.40
N ASP A 36 -4.33 -12.52 1.48
CA ASP A 36 -4.58 -12.71 0.04
C ASP A 36 -3.70 -13.81 -0.54
N LYS A 37 -2.42 -13.88 -0.15
CA LYS A 37 -1.52 -14.96 -0.57
C LYS A 37 -1.94 -16.33 -0.02
N ALA A 38 -2.41 -16.37 1.23
CA ALA A 38 -2.96 -17.59 1.81
C ALA A 38 -4.24 -18.03 1.08
N THR A 39 -5.09 -17.06 0.73
CA THR A 39 -6.30 -17.28 -0.06
C THR A 39 -5.96 -17.83 -1.44
N LEU A 40 -5.02 -17.21 -2.16
CA LEU A 40 -4.57 -17.71 -3.46
C LEU A 40 -4.07 -19.15 -3.39
N SER A 41 -3.22 -19.46 -2.40
CA SER A 41 -2.70 -20.81 -2.18
C SER A 41 -3.83 -21.82 -1.92
N HIS A 42 -4.85 -21.43 -1.15
CA HIS A 42 -6.01 -22.28 -0.88
C HIS A 42 -6.84 -22.53 -2.16
N ILE A 43 -7.05 -21.50 -2.98
CA ILE A 43 -7.77 -21.63 -4.26
C ILE A 43 -7.04 -22.60 -5.19
N GLU A 44 -5.72 -22.47 -5.30
CA GLU A 44 -4.87 -23.35 -6.11
C GLU A 44 -4.95 -24.80 -5.63
N GLN A 45 -4.96 -25.04 -4.32
CA GLN A 45 -5.10 -26.37 -3.75
C GLN A 45 -6.46 -26.99 -4.07
N LEU A 46 -7.57 -26.26 -3.87
CA LEU A 46 -8.91 -26.74 -4.22
C LEU A 46 -9.00 -27.15 -5.70
N GLN A 47 -8.45 -26.31 -6.58
CA GLN A 47 -8.44 -26.59 -8.01
C GLN A 47 -7.57 -27.81 -8.35
N ALA A 48 -6.41 -27.97 -7.70
CA ALA A 48 -5.52 -29.12 -7.90
C ALA A 48 -6.14 -30.44 -7.42
N ASP A 49 -6.91 -30.40 -6.33
CA ASP A 49 -7.63 -31.56 -5.79
C ASP A 49 -8.89 -31.92 -6.59
N GLY A 50 -9.26 -31.09 -7.57
CA GLY A 50 -10.46 -31.29 -8.40
C GLY A 50 -11.75 -31.03 -7.64
N GLU A 51 -11.68 -30.29 -6.53
CA GLU A 51 -12.86 -29.87 -5.77
C GLU A 51 -13.75 -28.96 -6.65
N PRO A 52 -15.08 -29.06 -6.53
CA PRO A 52 -15.95 -28.11 -7.18
C PRO A 52 -15.81 -26.74 -6.52
N LEU A 53 -16.08 -25.69 -7.29
CA LEU A 53 -16.14 -24.33 -6.73
C LEU A 53 -17.15 -24.31 -5.56
N PRO A 54 -16.81 -23.71 -4.40
CA PRO A 54 -17.69 -23.72 -3.23
C PRO A 54 -19.07 -23.15 -3.56
N ALA A 55 -20.13 -23.75 -3.02
CA ALA A 55 -21.51 -23.42 -3.40
C ALA A 55 -21.90 -21.95 -3.17
N GLU A 56 -21.29 -21.30 -2.16
CA GLU A 56 -21.53 -19.89 -1.82
C GLU A 56 -20.43 -18.96 -2.36
N ASN A 57 -19.56 -19.47 -3.24
CA ASN A 57 -18.52 -18.66 -3.84
C ASN A 57 -19.15 -17.64 -4.80
N PRO A 58 -18.81 -16.34 -4.70
CA PRO A 58 -19.42 -15.30 -5.52
C PRO A 58 -18.88 -15.27 -6.97
N TYR A 59 -17.78 -15.97 -7.26
CA TYR A 59 -17.16 -16.00 -8.58
C TYR A 59 -17.75 -17.12 -9.44
N GLY A 60 -17.73 -16.96 -10.77
CA GLY A 60 -18.24 -17.97 -11.71
C GLY A 60 -17.26 -19.10 -12.01
N SER A 61 -15.98 -18.96 -11.63
CA SER A 61 -14.94 -19.98 -11.84
C SER A 61 -13.75 -19.78 -10.90
N TYR A 62 -12.94 -20.84 -10.75
CA TYR A 62 -11.63 -20.72 -10.10
C TYR A 62 -10.71 -19.70 -10.78
N SER A 63 -10.77 -19.57 -12.10
CA SER A 63 -9.95 -18.58 -12.81
C SER A 63 -10.34 -17.16 -12.42
N GLU A 64 -11.64 -16.86 -12.42
CA GLU A 64 -12.13 -15.53 -12.04
C GLU A 64 -11.79 -15.19 -10.59
N TRP A 65 -11.92 -16.16 -9.67
CA TRP A 65 -11.55 -15.97 -8.28
C TRP A 65 -10.05 -15.68 -8.11
N ARG A 66 -9.19 -16.48 -8.75
CA ARG A 66 -7.72 -16.24 -8.72
C ARG A 66 -7.36 -14.89 -9.32
N ASP A 67 -7.90 -14.55 -10.47
CA ASP A 67 -7.62 -13.28 -11.15
C ASP A 67 -7.97 -12.08 -10.25
N GLN A 68 -9.02 -12.20 -9.43
CA GLN A 68 -9.39 -11.15 -8.48
C GLN A 68 -8.40 -11.07 -7.31
N VAL A 69 -8.05 -12.19 -6.69
CA VAL A 69 -7.09 -12.23 -5.57
C VAL A 69 -5.68 -11.78 -6.03
N GLU A 70 -5.26 -12.13 -7.24
CA GLU A 70 -4.00 -11.65 -7.82
C GLU A 70 -3.98 -10.12 -8.01
N LYS A 71 -5.11 -9.51 -8.37
CA LYS A 71 -5.24 -8.04 -8.43
C LYS A 71 -5.14 -7.40 -7.05
N GLU A 72 -5.71 -8.04 -6.04
CA GLU A 72 -5.65 -7.58 -4.64
C GLU A 72 -4.20 -7.64 -4.13
N ILE A 73 -3.51 -8.76 -4.33
CA ILE A 73 -2.07 -8.92 -4.04
C ILE A 73 -1.25 -7.82 -4.72
N LYS A 74 -1.48 -7.57 -6.02
CA LYS A 74 -0.77 -6.52 -6.77
C LYS A 74 -1.06 -5.13 -6.22
N THR A 75 -2.30 -4.85 -5.82
CA THR A 75 -2.70 -3.57 -5.24
C THR A 75 -2.06 -3.35 -3.87
N GLY A 76 -2.03 -4.38 -3.03
CA GLY A 76 -1.32 -4.38 -1.76
C GLY A 76 0.18 -4.12 -1.93
N GLN A 77 0.84 -4.84 -2.85
CA GLN A 77 2.26 -4.64 -3.15
C GLN A 77 2.56 -3.22 -3.62
N ASN A 78 1.78 -2.68 -4.57
CA ASN A 78 1.95 -1.30 -5.04
C ASN A 78 1.79 -0.28 -3.90
N SER A 79 0.92 -0.54 -2.92
CA SER A 79 0.74 0.33 -1.76
C SER A 79 1.96 0.29 -0.83
N LEU A 80 2.54 -0.89 -0.61
CA LEU A 80 3.77 -1.04 0.17
C LEU A 80 4.96 -0.37 -0.53
N ASP A 81 5.11 -0.56 -1.84
CA ASP A 81 6.17 0.07 -2.63
C ASP A 81 6.08 1.60 -2.56
N ARG A 82 4.85 2.15 -2.59
CA ARG A 82 4.62 3.59 -2.39
C ARG A 82 5.02 4.03 -0.98
N ILE A 83 4.66 3.25 0.05
CA ILE A 83 5.00 3.56 1.45
C ILE A 83 6.52 3.62 1.67
N GLU A 84 7.30 2.76 1.01
CA GLU A 84 8.77 2.82 1.09
C GLU A 84 9.32 4.14 0.53
N ILE A 85 8.73 4.66 -0.55
CA ILE A 85 9.07 5.98 -1.09
C ILE A 85 8.66 7.08 -0.11
N GLU A 86 7.44 6.99 0.44
CA GLU A 86 6.91 7.94 1.42
C GLU A 86 7.78 8.03 2.68
N LYS A 87 8.38 6.92 3.14
CA LYS A 87 9.36 6.93 4.25
C LYS A 87 10.62 7.73 3.91
N ALA A 88 11.14 7.57 2.70
CA ALA A 88 12.30 8.33 2.23
C ALA A 88 11.97 9.83 2.05
N GLU A 89 10.78 10.13 1.53
CA GLU A 89 10.26 11.49 1.41
C GLU A 89 10.11 12.15 2.79
N LEU A 90 9.52 11.44 3.77
CA LEU A 90 9.37 11.93 5.14
C LEU A 90 10.73 12.28 5.75
N MET A 91 11.74 11.42 5.56
CA MET A 91 13.11 11.69 5.99
C MET A 91 13.66 12.98 5.36
N ALA A 92 13.49 13.16 4.04
CA ALA A 92 13.96 14.34 3.33
C ALA A 92 13.23 15.63 3.75
N PHE A 93 11.91 15.55 3.94
CA PHE A 93 11.10 16.67 4.39
C PHE A 93 11.46 17.11 5.81
N ASN A 94 11.60 16.16 6.73
CA ASN A 94 12.02 16.45 8.10
C ASN A 94 13.41 17.09 8.13
N TYR A 95 14.37 16.57 7.34
CA TYR A 95 15.68 17.19 7.20
C TYR A 95 15.59 18.64 6.71
N PHE A 96 14.75 18.92 5.70
CA PHE A 96 14.54 20.28 5.22
C PHE A 96 13.91 21.19 6.30
N MET A 97 12.91 20.71 7.04
CA MET A 97 12.26 21.48 8.10
C MET A 97 13.26 21.92 9.17
N GLU A 98 14.19 21.04 9.54
CA GLU A 98 15.22 21.26 10.56
C GLU A 98 16.40 22.12 10.05
N ASN A 99 16.83 21.94 8.81
CA ASN A 99 18.12 22.46 8.34
C ASN A 99 18.02 23.59 7.30
N ALA A 100 16.82 23.85 6.76
CA ALA A 100 16.67 24.94 5.80
C ALA A 100 17.03 26.29 6.47
N PRO A 101 17.85 27.12 5.81
CA PRO A 101 18.32 28.37 6.37
C PRO A 101 17.14 29.27 6.72
N GLU A 102 17.23 29.95 7.86
CA GLU A 102 16.26 30.98 8.20
C GLU A 102 16.31 32.09 7.15
N ALA A 103 15.14 32.55 6.73
CA ALA A 103 14.98 33.59 5.71
C ALA A 103 15.43 34.96 6.22
#